data_AF-A0A1Z2SAV3-F1
#
_entry.id   AF-A0A1Z2SAV3-F1
#
_cell.length_a   1.000
_cell.length_b   1.000
_cell.length_c   1.000
_cell.angle_alpha   90.00
_cell.angle_beta   90.00
_cell.angle_gamma   90.00
#
_symmetry.space_group_name_H-M   'P 1'
#
loop_
_entity.id
_entity.type
_entity.pdbx_description
1 polymer ?
#
loop_
_entity_poly.entity_id
_entity_poly.type
_entity_poly.pdbx_seq_one_letter_code
_entity_poly.pdbx_strand_id
1 'polypeptide(L)'
;MDKIYHILTLVSIGVYWLLVALVTFRIVFKKRAVSVSLAWLMVIYILPILGVFCYFLFGELNLGRKRAERAKAMSPSFGEWFTQLNDCQAHITENMGAHIYKIDELCNHRMGIPALSGNTLALQRDPKVILNSIIADIEQAQRSIRMVFYIWHVGGLADSVASSLIQAVKRGVDVKILLDSAGSHRFMKSHWYHMMTDAGVQIVQALEVRPWRIFLHRLDLRQHRKIIVIDDMVAYTGSMNLVDPAFFKQDSGVGQWIDIMVRLTGPTVNVLAAIHCWDWEFETGVREFPQVPLCRIDDGLPRHPIQVVPSGPGMPEYLISQALILAIHQSNESIRITTPYFVPSSELLSALKTAAQRGIRIDLIIPHKNDSTMVKWASRSFYGELLDIGIAIYEFYGGLLHTKSVVIDQQFCLVGTVNMDMRSLWLNFEVTLAVDDIEFTQKLSQLQDEYIEQSYPVTDEAWQNRPHYNRLLERIFYLFNPLL
;
A
#
# COMPACT_ATOMS: atom_id res chain seq x y z
N MET A 1 -32.70 28.40 -40.85
CA MET A 1 -31.72 27.89 -39.88
C MET A 1 -32.39 27.17 -38.71
N ASP A 2 -33.57 27.59 -38.27
CA ASP A 2 -34.28 27.02 -37.10
C ASP A 2 -34.66 25.54 -37.22
N LYS A 3 -35.02 25.07 -38.43
CA LYS A 3 -35.26 23.63 -38.67
C LYS A 3 -34.01 22.77 -38.48
N ILE A 4 -32.84 23.31 -38.84
CA ILE A 4 -31.56 22.60 -38.67
C ILE A 4 -31.19 22.54 -37.18
N TYR A 5 -31.37 23.64 -36.44
CA TYR A 5 -31.20 23.65 -34.99
C TYR A 5 -32.16 22.68 -34.29
N HIS A 6 -33.43 22.63 -34.69
CA HIS A 6 -34.38 21.67 -34.11
C HIS A 6 -33.98 20.21 -34.33
N ILE A 7 -33.54 19.86 -35.53
CA ILE A 7 -33.07 18.51 -35.85
C ILE A 7 -31.82 18.18 -35.04
N LEU A 8 -30.84 19.10 -34.98
CA LEU A 8 -29.63 18.94 -34.18
C LEU A 8 -29.94 18.72 -32.69
N THR A 9 -30.89 19.49 -32.13
CA THR A 9 -31.30 19.34 -30.73
C THR A 9 -31.91 17.96 -30.47
N LEU A 10 -32.84 17.51 -31.32
CA LEU A 10 -33.46 16.17 -31.17
C LEU A 10 -32.43 15.04 -31.31
N VAL A 11 -31.51 15.15 -32.27
CA VAL A 11 -30.41 14.20 -32.43
C VAL A 11 -29.50 14.18 -31.21
N SER A 12 -29.15 15.34 -30.65
CA SER A 12 -28.29 15.43 -29.46
C SER A 12 -28.93 14.78 -28.22
N ILE A 13 -30.24 14.98 -28.02
CA ILE A 13 -31.00 14.34 -26.93
C ILE A 13 -31.04 12.82 -27.13
N GLY A 14 -31.27 12.34 -28.36
CA GLY A 14 -31.26 10.92 -28.68
C GLY A 14 -29.90 10.27 -28.42
N VAL A 15 -28.81 10.91 -28.86
CA VAL A 15 -27.44 10.45 -28.62
C VAL A 15 -27.13 10.40 -27.12
N TYR A 16 -27.55 11.41 -26.37
CA TYR A 16 -27.37 11.45 -24.92
C TYR A 16 -28.04 10.26 -24.21
N TRP A 17 -29.33 10.02 -24.49
CA TRP A 17 -30.06 8.90 -23.87
C TRP A 17 -29.53 7.53 -24.30
N LEU A 18 -29.11 7.37 -25.55
CA LEU A 18 -28.44 6.16 -26.02
C LEU A 18 -27.14 5.92 -25.22
N LEU A 19 -26.35 6.97 -25.04
CA LEU A 19 -25.10 6.89 -24.29
C LEU A 19 -25.35 6.56 -22.81
N VAL A 20 -26.36 7.16 -22.17
CA VAL A 20 -26.75 6.82 -20.79
C VAL A 20 -27.18 5.36 -20.69
N ALA A 21 -28.02 4.87 -21.62
CA ALA A 21 -28.47 3.49 -21.63
C ALA A 21 -27.30 2.49 -21.80
N LEU A 22 -26.35 2.78 -22.70
CA LEU A 22 -25.15 1.97 -22.89
C LEU A 22 -24.28 1.92 -21.63
N VAL A 23 -24.08 3.06 -20.96
CA VAL A 23 -23.29 3.12 -19.72
C VAL A 23 -24.00 2.40 -18.58
N THR A 24 -25.31 2.58 -18.42
CA THR A 24 -26.13 1.85 -17.45
C THR A 24 -26.02 0.35 -17.66
N PHE A 25 -26.22 -0.13 -18.90
CA PHE A 25 -26.06 -1.55 -19.23
C PHE A 25 -24.66 -2.03 -18.88
N ARG A 26 -23.63 -1.25 -19.22
CA ARG A 26 -22.24 -1.58 -18.89
C ARG A 26 -21.96 -1.65 -17.38
N ILE A 27 -22.56 -0.78 -16.57
CA ILE A 27 -22.47 -0.81 -15.10
C ILE A 27 -23.11 -2.08 -14.55
N VAL A 28 -24.31 -2.44 -15.04
CA VAL A 28 -25.04 -3.63 -14.59
C VAL A 28 -24.30 -4.92 -14.97
N PHE A 29 -23.70 -4.96 -16.17
CA PHE A 29 -22.95 -6.12 -16.64
C PHE A 29 -21.57 -6.26 -15.98
N LYS A 30 -20.99 -5.17 -15.48
CA LYS A 30 -19.81 -5.25 -14.63
C LYS A 30 -20.21 -5.75 -13.24
N LYS A 31 -19.83 -6.98 -12.91
CA LYS A 31 -20.00 -7.62 -11.60
C LYS A 31 -19.25 -6.85 -10.48
N ARG A 32 -19.82 -5.75 -10.01
CA ARG A 32 -19.31 -4.93 -8.90
C ARG A 32 -20.23 -5.03 -7.69
N ALA A 33 -19.73 -4.59 -6.54
CA ALA A 33 -20.55 -4.39 -5.36
C ALA A 33 -21.79 -3.55 -5.71
N VAL A 34 -22.97 -4.02 -5.30
CA VAL A 34 -24.26 -3.41 -5.66
C VAL A 34 -24.31 -1.93 -5.28
N SER A 35 -23.76 -1.59 -4.11
CA SER A 35 -23.66 -0.21 -3.63
C SER A 35 -22.88 0.71 -4.58
N VAL A 36 -21.75 0.23 -5.13
CA VAL A 36 -20.92 0.98 -6.08
C VAL A 36 -21.65 1.16 -7.41
N SER A 37 -22.31 0.11 -7.91
CA SER A 37 -23.09 0.20 -9.15
C SER A 37 -24.26 1.18 -8.99
N LEU A 38 -25.01 1.11 -7.89
CA LEU A 38 -26.10 2.04 -7.61
C LEU A 38 -25.61 3.49 -7.47
N ALA A 39 -24.50 3.73 -6.78
CA ALA A 39 -23.92 5.07 -6.64
C ALA A 39 -23.57 5.68 -8.01
N TRP A 40 -22.95 4.92 -8.90
CA TRP A 40 -22.65 5.40 -10.26
C TRP A 40 -23.90 5.65 -11.09
N LEU A 41 -24.92 4.80 -11.00
CA LEU A 41 -26.20 5.03 -11.66
C LEU A 41 -26.87 6.31 -11.16
N MET A 42 -26.86 6.56 -9.85
CA MET A 42 -27.36 7.83 -9.28
C MET A 42 -26.59 9.03 -9.82
N VAL A 43 -25.26 8.99 -9.82
CA VAL A 43 -24.42 10.10 -10.33
C VAL A 43 -24.73 10.38 -11.81
N ILE A 44 -24.88 9.34 -12.64
CA ILE A 44 -25.21 9.47 -14.06
C ILE A 44 -26.60 10.07 -14.28
N TYR A 45 -27.58 9.68 -13.46
CA TYR A 45 -28.96 10.16 -13.59
C TYR A 45 -29.18 11.56 -12.99
N ILE A 46 -28.49 11.90 -11.91
CA ILE A 46 -28.61 13.20 -11.23
C ILE A 46 -27.80 14.29 -11.95
N LEU A 47 -26.64 13.93 -12.51
CA LEU A 47 -25.75 14.86 -13.21
C LEU A 47 -25.66 14.47 -14.69
N PRO A 48 -26.60 14.91 -15.54
CA PRO A 48 -26.56 14.65 -16.97
C PRO A 48 -25.24 15.09 -17.59
N ILE A 49 -24.68 14.26 -18.48
CA ILE A 49 -23.39 14.44 -19.18
C ILE A 49 -22.19 14.36 -18.22
N LEU A 50 -22.18 15.14 -17.13
CA LEU A 50 -21.11 15.17 -16.15
C LEU A 50 -20.96 13.83 -15.41
N GLY A 51 -22.06 13.17 -15.07
CA GLY A 51 -22.03 11.88 -14.38
C GLY A 51 -21.48 10.76 -15.27
N VAL A 52 -21.83 10.76 -16.56
CA VAL A 52 -21.21 9.88 -17.56
C VAL A 52 -19.72 10.18 -17.67
N PHE A 53 -19.36 11.45 -17.76
CA PHE A 53 -17.97 11.89 -17.82
C PHE A 53 -17.17 11.42 -16.60
N CYS A 54 -17.71 11.60 -15.39
CA CYS A 54 -17.13 11.10 -14.15
C CYS A 54 -17.03 9.56 -14.13
N TYR A 55 -18.01 8.83 -14.68
CA TYR A 55 -17.98 7.37 -14.76
C TYR A 55 -16.83 6.86 -15.64
N PHE A 56 -16.54 7.51 -16.76
CA PHE A 56 -15.39 7.12 -17.57
C PHE A 56 -14.05 7.46 -16.91
N LEU A 57 -13.98 8.52 -16.10
CA LEU A 57 -12.76 8.91 -15.38
C LEU A 57 -12.45 8.03 -14.16
N PHE A 58 -13.45 7.80 -13.31
CA PHE A 58 -13.27 7.12 -12.02
C PHE A 58 -14.06 5.82 -11.92
N GLY A 59 -15.13 5.70 -12.69
CA GLY A 59 -16.01 4.54 -12.68
C GLY A 59 -15.32 3.31 -13.23
N GLU A 60 -14.59 3.33 -14.34
CA GLU A 60 -14.04 2.08 -14.92
C GLU A 60 -12.63 1.71 -14.46
N LEU A 61 -12.40 0.48 -13.99
CA LEU A 61 -11.04 -0.08 -13.82
C LEU A 61 -10.40 -0.33 -15.19
N ASN A 62 -9.80 0.70 -15.80
CA ASN A 62 -9.05 0.57 -17.04
C ASN A 62 -7.56 0.80 -16.75
N LEU A 63 -6.82 -0.32 -16.62
CA LEU A 63 -5.35 -0.33 -16.60
C LEU A 63 -4.74 0.10 -17.95
N GLY A 64 -5.57 0.15 -19.00
CA GLY A 64 -5.16 0.20 -20.40
C GLY A 64 -4.84 -1.21 -20.92
N ARG A 65 -5.31 -1.53 -22.13
CA ARG A 65 -5.20 -2.89 -22.73
C ARG A 65 -3.77 -3.44 -22.68
N LYS A 66 -2.78 -2.61 -23.04
CA LYS A 66 -1.36 -3.00 -23.06
C LYS A 66 -0.83 -3.45 -21.69
N ARG A 67 -1.17 -2.73 -20.61
CA ARG A 67 -0.73 -3.09 -19.24
C ARG A 67 -1.44 -4.34 -18.74
N ALA A 68 -2.72 -4.50 -19.05
CA ALA A 68 -3.48 -5.70 -18.68
C ALA A 68 -2.98 -6.96 -19.42
N GLU A 69 -2.69 -6.84 -20.73
CA GLU A 69 -2.12 -7.92 -21.54
C GLU A 69 -0.72 -8.30 -21.02
N ARG A 70 0.11 -7.30 -20.72
CA ARG A 70 1.45 -7.51 -20.16
C ARG A 70 1.39 -8.20 -18.80
N ALA A 71 0.56 -7.71 -17.89
CA ALA A 71 0.34 -8.34 -16.60
C ALA A 71 -0.02 -9.83 -16.73
N LYS A 72 -0.92 -10.17 -17.67
CA LYS A 72 -1.30 -11.56 -17.94
C LYS A 72 -0.15 -12.40 -18.53
N ALA A 73 0.69 -11.80 -19.37
CA ALA A 73 1.84 -12.47 -19.98
C ALA A 73 3.02 -12.69 -19.01
N MET A 74 3.09 -11.89 -17.95
CA MET A 74 4.13 -11.97 -16.92
C MET A 74 3.84 -13.09 -15.89
N SER A 75 2.57 -13.27 -15.52
CA SER A 75 2.18 -14.14 -14.40
C SER A 75 2.78 -15.55 -14.44
N PRO A 76 2.83 -16.28 -15.58
CA PRO A 76 3.38 -17.62 -15.61
C PRO A 76 4.86 -17.68 -15.24
N SER A 77 5.69 -16.80 -15.82
CA SER A 77 7.15 -16.85 -15.61
C SER A 77 7.56 -16.41 -14.21
N PHE A 78 6.90 -15.40 -13.64
CA PHE A 78 7.12 -15.05 -12.24
C PHE A 78 6.54 -16.10 -11.29
N GLY A 79 5.39 -16.70 -11.63
CA GLY A 79 4.83 -17.82 -10.87
C GLY A 79 5.78 -19.02 -10.81
N GLU A 80 6.40 -19.39 -11.93
CA GLU A 80 7.45 -20.41 -11.99
C GLU A 80 8.64 -20.04 -11.11
N TRP A 81 9.13 -18.79 -11.19
CA TRP A 81 10.23 -18.32 -10.35
C TRP A 81 9.89 -18.37 -8.85
N PHE A 82 8.69 -17.95 -8.45
CA PHE A 82 8.25 -18.05 -7.06
C PHE A 82 8.12 -19.50 -6.60
N THR A 83 7.55 -20.37 -7.45
CA THR A 83 7.33 -21.78 -7.11
C THR A 83 8.66 -22.52 -6.90
N GLN A 84 9.74 -22.13 -7.58
CA GLN A 84 11.09 -22.68 -7.33
C GLN A 84 11.58 -22.42 -5.89
N LEU A 85 11.05 -21.40 -5.21
CA LEU A 85 11.38 -21.14 -3.81
C LEU A 85 10.76 -22.16 -2.85
N ASN A 86 9.78 -22.96 -3.28
CA ASN A 86 9.25 -24.05 -2.46
C ASN A 86 10.29 -25.16 -2.24
N ASP A 87 11.21 -25.34 -3.17
CA ASP A 87 12.33 -26.29 -3.06
C ASP A 87 13.51 -25.72 -2.24
N CYS A 88 13.38 -24.47 -1.78
CA CYS A 88 14.38 -23.81 -0.95
C CYS A 88 14.35 -24.42 0.47
N GLN A 89 15.51 -24.77 1.02
CA GLN A 89 15.63 -25.21 2.42
C GLN A 89 15.15 -24.14 3.43
N ALA A 90 14.96 -22.89 2.99
CA ALA A 90 14.38 -21.85 3.81
C ALA A 90 12.85 -21.96 3.97
N HIS A 91 12.17 -22.71 3.12
CA HIS A 91 10.75 -22.99 3.25
C HIS A 91 10.54 -24.24 4.13
N ILE A 92 10.35 -24.04 5.44
CA ILE A 92 10.21 -25.12 6.42
C ILE A 92 8.85 -25.02 7.07
N THR A 93 7.85 -25.70 6.51
CA THR A 93 6.46 -25.66 6.98
C THR A 93 6.26 -26.29 8.35
N GLU A 94 7.04 -27.32 8.70
CA GLU A 94 6.93 -28.07 9.96
C GLU A 94 7.13 -27.20 11.22
N ASN A 95 7.86 -26.09 11.10
CA ASN A 95 8.22 -25.21 12.21
C ASN A 95 7.51 -23.84 12.15
N MET A 96 6.56 -23.65 11.22
CA MET A 96 5.82 -22.39 11.13
C MET A 96 4.83 -22.25 12.28
N GLY A 97 4.73 -21.06 12.87
CA GLY A 97 3.68 -20.75 13.81
C GLY A 97 2.29 -20.81 13.16
N ALA A 98 1.26 -21.01 13.98
CA ALA A 98 -0.10 -21.22 13.52
C ALA A 98 -0.64 -20.06 12.65
N HIS A 99 -0.22 -18.82 12.94
CA HIS A 99 -0.61 -17.64 12.18
C HIS A 99 0.00 -17.65 10.77
N ILE A 100 1.33 -17.77 10.67
CA ILE A 100 1.99 -17.66 9.37
C ILE A 100 1.72 -18.86 8.47
N TYR A 101 1.55 -20.06 9.03
CA TYR A 101 1.27 -21.27 8.24
C TYR A 101 0.02 -21.11 7.34
N LYS A 102 -1.06 -20.50 7.86
CA LYS A 102 -2.29 -20.29 7.07
C LYS A 102 -2.15 -19.19 6.02
N ILE A 103 -1.29 -18.20 6.29
CA ILE A 103 -0.99 -17.15 5.32
C ILE A 103 -0.05 -17.69 4.24
N ASP A 104 0.89 -18.56 4.58
CA ASP A 104 1.72 -19.31 3.65
C ASP A 104 0.86 -20.18 2.72
N GLU A 105 -0.04 -21.01 3.27
CA GLU A 105 -0.97 -21.81 2.45
C GLU A 105 -1.78 -20.95 1.48
N LEU A 106 -2.23 -19.76 1.90
CA LEU A 106 -2.96 -18.82 1.05
C LEU A 106 -2.06 -18.25 -0.06
N CYS A 107 -0.88 -17.74 0.29
CA CYS A 107 0.01 -17.06 -0.65
C CYS A 107 0.64 -18.05 -1.63
N ASN A 108 1.04 -19.22 -1.15
CA ASN A 108 1.64 -20.25 -1.96
C ASN A 108 0.63 -20.84 -2.96
N HIS A 109 -0.61 -21.14 -2.55
CA HIS A 109 -1.64 -21.62 -3.49
C HIS A 109 -2.07 -20.58 -4.52
N ARG A 110 -2.11 -19.27 -4.18
CA ARG A 110 -2.61 -18.23 -5.10
C ARG A 110 -1.52 -17.63 -5.99
N MET A 111 -0.26 -17.59 -5.53
CA MET A 111 0.86 -16.93 -6.20
C MET A 111 2.12 -17.77 -6.34
N GLY A 112 2.22 -18.89 -5.62
CA GLY A 112 3.45 -19.67 -5.52
C GLY A 112 4.53 -19.01 -4.66
N ILE A 113 4.19 -17.99 -3.85
CA ILE A 113 5.15 -17.29 -2.97
C ILE A 113 5.15 -17.97 -1.59
N PRO A 114 6.18 -18.74 -1.22
CA PRO A 114 6.30 -19.32 0.12
C PRO A 114 6.77 -18.31 1.17
N ALA A 115 6.47 -18.62 2.43
CA ALA A 115 7.13 -18.05 3.58
C ALA A 115 8.53 -18.68 3.72
N LEU A 116 9.54 -17.83 3.90
CA LEU A 116 10.95 -18.24 3.98
C LEU A 116 11.53 -17.90 5.34
N SER A 117 12.31 -18.81 5.90
CA SER A 117 13.08 -18.69 7.15
C SER A 117 14.52 -18.23 6.90
N GLY A 118 15.30 -18.05 7.97
CA GLY A 118 16.72 -17.65 7.86
C GLY A 118 16.91 -16.17 7.58
N ASN A 119 15.93 -15.34 7.96
CA ASN A 119 16.00 -13.90 7.81
C ASN A 119 16.46 -13.23 9.11
N THR A 120 17.06 -12.06 8.97
CA THR A 120 17.31 -11.15 10.09
C THR A 120 16.54 -9.86 9.84
N LEU A 121 15.84 -9.38 10.87
CA LEU A 121 15.02 -8.17 10.80
C LEU A 121 15.53 -7.12 11.78
N ALA A 122 15.57 -5.87 11.33
CA ALA A 122 15.81 -4.71 12.17
C ALA A 122 14.70 -3.67 11.95
N LEU A 123 13.89 -3.45 13.00
CA LEU A 123 12.91 -2.37 13.04
C LEU A 123 13.62 -1.04 13.21
N GLN A 124 13.40 -0.12 12.28
CA GLN A 124 13.93 1.23 12.31
C GLN A 124 12.78 2.23 12.38
N ARG A 125 12.81 3.11 13.38
CA ARG A 125 11.73 4.08 13.68
C ARG A 125 12.15 5.55 13.61
N ASP A 126 13.46 5.83 13.59
CA ASP A 126 13.99 7.19 13.48
C ASP A 126 14.34 7.47 12.02
N PRO A 127 13.76 8.50 11.36
CA PRO A 127 14.02 8.84 9.97
C PRO A 127 15.51 9.08 9.65
N LYS A 128 16.26 9.68 10.57
CA LYS A 128 17.70 9.93 10.42
C LYS A 128 18.46 8.61 10.45
N VAL A 129 18.10 7.68 11.33
CA VAL A 129 18.70 6.34 11.38
C VAL A 129 18.37 5.56 10.11
N ILE A 130 17.11 5.60 9.66
CA ILE A 130 16.65 4.93 8.44
C ILE A 130 17.45 5.41 7.22
N LEU A 131 17.48 6.73 6.99
CA LEU A 131 18.13 7.29 5.81
C LEU A 131 19.65 7.07 5.83
N ASN A 132 20.30 7.20 6.98
CA ASN A 132 21.74 6.89 7.09
C ASN A 132 22.04 5.41 6.91
N SER A 133 21.18 4.51 7.40
CA SER A 133 21.30 3.07 7.17
C SER A 133 21.21 2.73 5.69
N ILE A 134 20.25 3.33 4.99
CA ILE A 134 20.10 3.19 3.54
C ILE A 134 21.35 3.71 2.81
N ILE A 135 21.85 4.90 3.17
CA ILE A 135 23.07 5.47 2.59
C ILE A 135 24.27 4.52 2.78
N ALA A 136 24.48 4.03 4.00
CA ALA A 136 25.60 3.14 4.31
C ALA A 136 25.56 1.82 3.52
N ASP A 137 24.37 1.25 3.29
CA ASP A 137 24.25 0.05 2.44
C ASP A 137 24.42 0.38 0.95
N ILE A 138 23.96 1.55 0.47
CA ILE A 138 24.20 2.01 -0.91
C ILE A 138 25.69 2.22 -1.18
N GLU A 139 26.42 2.76 -0.21
CA GLU A 139 27.87 2.96 -0.31
C GLU A 139 28.63 1.64 -0.41
N GLN A 140 28.11 0.57 0.21
CA GLN A 140 28.68 -0.78 0.16
C GLN A 140 28.23 -1.60 -1.05
N ALA A 141 27.20 -1.16 -1.79
CA ALA A 141 26.67 -1.87 -2.95
C ALA A 141 27.73 -2.12 -4.03
N GLN A 142 27.73 -3.33 -4.59
CA GLN A 142 28.72 -3.84 -5.56
C GLN A 142 28.12 -4.20 -6.92
N ARG A 143 26.83 -4.56 -7.00
CA ARG A 143 26.22 -5.13 -8.21
C ARG A 143 24.99 -4.36 -8.66
N SER A 144 23.98 -4.25 -7.81
CA SER A 144 22.70 -3.68 -8.20
C SER A 144 21.96 -3.02 -7.05
N ILE A 145 21.23 -1.95 -7.36
CA ILE A 145 20.30 -1.29 -6.46
C ILE A 145 18.96 -1.15 -7.18
N ARG A 146 17.91 -1.64 -6.55
CA ARG A 146 16.52 -1.57 -7.05
C ARG A 146 15.67 -0.84 -6.05
N MET A 147 14.93 0.18 -6.49
CA MET A 147 14.08 0.98 -5.61
C MET A 147 12.71 1.20 -6.22
N VAL A 148 11.67 1.11 -5.41
CA VAL A 148 10.33 1.59 -5.77
C VAL A 148 9.76 2.43 -4.64
N PHE A 149 9.23 3.61 -4.97
CA PHE A 149 8.58 4.51 -4.01
C PHE A 149 7.36 5.20 -4.61
N TYR A 150 6.35 5.42 -3.77
CA TYR A 150 5.24 6.32 -4.09
C TYR A 150 5.72 7.79 -4.15
N ILE A 151 6.37 8.25 -3.09
CA ILE A 151 6.91 9.61 -2.99
C ILE A 151 8.41 9.55 -2.79
N TRP A 152 9.12 10.25 -3.67
CA TRP A 152 10.43 10.82 -3.40
C TRP A 152 10.28 12.33 -3.31
N HIS A 153 10.79 12.93 -2.24
CA HIS A 153 10.82 14.38 -2.09
C HIS A 153 12.24 14.88 -1.83
N VAL A 154 12.60 16.02 -2.42
CA VAL A 154 13.91 16.65 -2.24
C VAL A 154 14.06 17.29 -0.85
N GLY A 155 15.28 17.40 -0.38
CA GLY A 155 15.67 18.04 0.87
C GLY A 155 16.25 17.06 1.91
N GLY A 156 17.15 17.59 2.74
CA GLY A 156 17.72 16.86 3.88
C GLY A 156 18.49 15.60 3.47
N LEU A 157 18.31 14.52 4.24
CA LEU A 157 18.99 13.25 3.99
C LEU A 157 18.49 12.50 2.74
N ALA A 158 17.29 12.82 2.23
CA ALA A 158 16.81 12.24 0.96
C ALA A 158 17.71 12.67 -0.23
N ASP A 159 18.29 13.86 -0.18
CA ASP A 159 19.26 14.34 -1.16
C ASP A 159 20.61 13.62 -1.02
N SER A 160 20.97 13.22 0.21
CA SER A 160 22.17 12.43 0.47
C SER A 160 22.03 11.01 -0.10
N VAL A 161 20.83 10.43 -0.07
CA VAL A 161 20.52 9.17 -0.77
C VAL A 161 20.72 9.34 -2.28
N ALA A 162 20.18 10.41 -2.89
CA ALA A 162 20.35 10.69 -4.31
C ALA A 162 21.83 10.81 -4.71
N SER A 163 22.61 11.56 -3.91
CA SER A 163 24.07 11.69 -4.10
C SER A 163 24.79 10.33 -4.02
N SER A 164 24.43 9.50 -3.04
CA SER A 164 25.05 8.18 -2.83
C SER A 164 24.76 7.22 -3.99
N LEU A 165 23.56 7.28 -4.58
CA LEU A 165 23.21 6.50 -5.76
C LEU A 165 24.02 6.91 -6.99
N ILE A 166 24.25 8.21 -7.18
CA ILE A 166 25.15 8.71 -8.24
C ILE A 166 26.57 8.14 -8.05
N GLN A 167 27.07 8.09 -6.81
CA GLN A 167 28.37 7.48 -6.54
C GLN A 167 28.36 5.96 -6.79
N ALA A 168 27.26 5.27 -6.48
CA ALA A 168 27.13 3.85 -6.78
C ALA A 168 27.21 3.57 -8.28
N VAL A 169 26.52 4.35 -9.12
CA VAL A 169 26.62 4.22 -10.58
C VAL A 169 28.05 4.46 -11.07
N LYS A 170 28.76 5.46 -10.51
CA LYS A 170 30.18 5.71 -10.84
C LYS A 170 31.10 4.54 -10.48
N ARG A 171 30.74 3.72 -9.49
CA ARG A 171 31.45 2.47 -9.14
C ARG A 171 31.06 1.29 -10.04
N GLY A 172 30.10 1.46 -10.95
CA GLY A 172 29.63 0.42 -11.86
C GLY A 172 28.40 -0.36 -11.39
N VAL A 173 27.72 0.11 -10.33
CA VAL A 173 26.50 -0.53 -9.81
C VAL A 173 25.30 -0.23 -10.72
N ASP A 174 24.51 -1.25 -11.09
CA ASP A 174 23.25 -1.07 -11.85
C ASP A 174 22.15 -0.52 -10.94
N VAL A 175 21.72 0.73 -11.17
CA VAL A 175 20.70 1.38 -10.33
C VAL A 175 19.41 1.58 -11.11
N LYS A 176 18.34 0.91 -10.66
CA LYS A 176 16.99 0.95 -11.24
C LYS A 176 15.99 1.46 -10.22
N ILE A 177 15.23 2.48 -10.59
CA ILE A 177 14.31 3.19 -9.70
C ILE A 177 12.95 3.36 -10.37
N LEU A 178 11.90 2.90 -9.71
CA LEU A 178 10.50 3.14 -10.07
C LEU A 178 9.90 4.17 -9.13
N LEU A 179 9.31 5.22 -9.68
CA LEU A 179 8.66 6.26 -8.89
C LEU A 179 7.25 6.51 -9.41
N ASP A 180 6.27 6.54 -8.52
CA ASP A 180 4.90 6.87 -8.92
C ASP A 180 4.85 8.29 -9.50
N SER A 181 4.28 8.40 -10.70
CA SER A 181 4.21 9.64 -11.46
C SER A 181 3.45 10.76 -10.73
N ALA A 182 2.43 10.45 -9.93
CA ALA A 182 1.68 11.46 -9.17
C ALA A 182 2.36 11.80 -7.84
N GLY A 183 2.77 10.79 -7.07
CA GLY A 183 3.41 10.99 -5.77
C GLY A 183 4.77 11.71 -5.87
N SER A 184 5.55 11.40 -6.90
CA SER A 184 6.91 11.91 -7.10
C SER A 184 7.03 13.00 -8.17
N HIS A 185 5.91 13.56 -8.64
CA HIS A 185 5.90 14.58 -9.72
C HIS A 185 6.82 15.78 -9.44
N ARG A 186 6.92 16.24 -8.18
CA ARG A 186 7.82 17.35 -7.81
C ARG A 186 9.29 16.96 -7.92
N PHE A 187 9.66 15.76 -7.50
CA PHE A 187 11.02 15.24 -7.63
C PHE A 187 11.42 15.09 -9.11
N MET A 188 10.52 14.59 -9.96
CA MET A 188 10.75 14.47 -11.42
C MET A 188 11.05 15.80 -12.13
N LYS A 189 10.69 16.93 -11.51
CA LYS A 189 10.96 18.28 -12.01
C LYS A 189 12.15 18.94 -11.32
N SER A 190 12.79 18.26 -10.40
CA SER A 190 13.88 18.79 -9.59
C SER A 190 15.24 18.60 -10.26
N HIS A 191 16.23 19.35 -9.78
CA HIS A 191 17.62 19.19 -10.22
C HIS A 191 18.17 17.78 -9.96
N TRP A 192 17.79 17.14 -8.84
CA TRP A 192 18.24 15.80 -8.48
C TRP A 192 17.82 14.74 -9.50
N TYR A 193 16.60 14.82 -10.02
CA TYR A 193 16.17 13.91 -11.09
C TYR A 193 17.11 13.97 -12.29
N HIS A 194 17.41 15.17 -12.78
CA HIS A 194 18.31 15.37 -13.92
C HIS A 194 19.74 14.89 -13.61
N MET A 195 20.30 15.26 -12.46
CA MET A 195 21.64 14.80 -12.06
C MET A 195 21.75 13.27 -12.00
N MET A 196 20.73 12.60 -11.46
CA MET A 196 20.72 11.15 -11.33
C MET A 196 20.62 10.48 -12.70
N THR A 197 19.72 10.94 -13.57
CA THR A 197 19.59 10.39 -14.93
C THR A 197 20.83 10.63 -15.76
N ASP A 198 21.43 11.83 -15.67
CA ASP A 198 22.65 12.19 -16.41
C ASP A 198 23.86 11.37 -15.93
N ALA A 199 23.89 10.99 -14.65
CA ALA A 199 24.91 10.11 -14.09
C ALA A 199 24.73 8.63 -14.47
N GLY A 200 23.59 8.24 -15.06
CA GLY A 200 23.30 6.87 -15.49
C GLY A 200 22.33 6.08 -14.61
N VAL A 201 21.67 6.71 -13.63
CA VAL A 201 20.60 6.06 -12.86
C VAL A 201 19.37 5.87 -13.74
N GLN A 202 18.84 4.64 -13.82
CA GLN A 202 17.66 4.32 -14.61
C GLN A 202 16.39 4.63 -13.80
N ILE A 203 15.77 5.78 -14.04
CA ILE A 203 14.53 6.19 -13.39
C ILE A 203 13.34 6.02 -14.33
N VAL A 204 12.34 5.24 -13.92
CA VAL A 204 11.10 5.00 -14.66
C VAL A 204 9.91 5.53 -13.86
N GLN A 205 9.04 6.29 -14.53
CA GLN A 205 7.78 6.76 -13.95
C GLN A 205 6.72 5.65 -14.00
N ALA A 206 6.37 5.12 -12.84
CA ALA A 206 5.27 4.17 -12.71
C ALA A 206 3.92 4.88 -12.91
N LEU A 207 3.00 4.20 -13.61
CA LEU A 207 1.63 4.67 -13.84
C LEU A 207 1.57 6.11 -14.39
N GLU A 208 2.40 6.40 -15.39
CA GLU A 208 2.55 7.74 -15.98
C GLU A 208 1.21 8.44 -16.27
N VAL A 209 1.02 9.61 -15.67
CA VAL A 209 -0.20 10.42 -15.83
C VAL A 209 0.01 11.42 -16.95
N ARG A 210 -0.41 11.07 -18.17
CA ARG A 210 -0.41 12.01 -19.30
C ARG A 210 -1.75 12.75 -19.40
N PRO A 211 -1.77 14.09 -19.51
CA PRO A 211 -3.02 14.87 -19.58
C PRO A 211 -3.99 14.40 -20.67
N TRP A 212 -3.49 14.02 -21.84
CA TRP A 212 -4.31 13.49 -22.95
C TRP A 212 -4.74 12.02 -22.78
N ARG A 213 -4.19 11.30 -21.80
CA ARG A 213 -4.57 9.91 -21.46
C ARG A 213 -5.40 9.79 -20.19
N ILE A 214 -5.79 10.91 -19.57
CA ILE A 214 -6.70 10.96 -18.42
C ILE A 214 -8.02 10.20 -18.72
N PHE A 215 -8.45 10.19 -19.98
CA PHE A 215 -9.67 9.50 -20.43
C PHE A 215 -9.51 7.99 -20.69
N LEU A 216 -8.28 7.46 -20.66
CA LEU A 216 -7.96 6.07 -21.04
C LEU A 216 -7.46 5.21 -19.88
N HIS A 217 -7.03 5.84 -18.78
CA HIS A 217 -6.47 5.15 -17.60
C HIS A 217 -7.09 5.67 -16.31
N ARG A 218 -7.30 4.76 -15.37
CA ARG A 218 -7.63 5.08 -13.97
C ARG A 218 -6.50 5.87 -13.33
N LEU A 219 -6.80 7.09 -12.87
CA LEU A 219 -5.86 7.97 -12.16
C LEU A 219 -5.75 7.63 -10.66
N ASP A 220 -6.65 6.79 -10.15
CA ASP A 220 -6.72 6.39 -8.75
C ASP A 220 -5.80 5.22 -8.41
N LEU A 221 -5.47 4.34 -9.36
CA LEU A 221 -4.45 3.31 -9.17
C LEU A 221 -3.07 3.97 -9.02
N ARG A 222 -2.35 3.60 -7.96
CA ARG A 222 -1.01 4.14 -7.69
C ARG A 222 -0.01 3.05 -7.29
N GLN A 223 1.25 3.32 -7.62
CA GLN A 223 2.37 2.50 -7.17
C GLN A 223 2.71 2.93 -5.76
N HIS A 224 2.22 2.18 -4.77
CA HIS A 224 2.29 2.56 -3.37
C HIS A 224 3.31 1.73 -2.57
N ARG A 225 4.09 0.88 -3.24
CA ARG A 225 5.19 0.15 -2.59
C ARG A 225 6.34 1.07 -2.20
N LYS A 226 7.07 0.65 -1.17
CA LYS A 226 8.34 1.23 -0.71
C LYS A 226 9.29 0.06 -0.52
N ILE A 227 10.10 -0.21 -1.54
CA ILE A 227 11.06 -1.32 -1.52
C ILE A 227 12.41 -0.76 -1.93
N ILE A 228 13.45 -1.09 -1.17
CA ILE A 228 14.84 -0.96 -1.59
C ILE A 228 15.43 -2.36 -1.56
N VAL A 229 16.13 -2.77 -2.61
CA VAL A 229 16.95 -3.99 -2.63
C VAL A 229 18.35 -3.64 -3.10
N ILE A 230 19.35 -4.08 -2.35
CA ILE A 230 20.76 -3.86 -2.62
C ILE A 230 21.44 -5.22 -2.75
N ASP A 231 22.05 -5.44 -3.91
CA ASP A 231 22.79 -6.65 -4.32
C ASP A 231 22.03 -7.98 -4.14
N ASP A 232 20.71 -7.95 -4.09
CA ASP A 232 19.85 -9.09 -3.72
C ASP A 232 20.21 -9.71 -2.35
N MET A 233 20.86 -8.94 -1.46
CA MET A 233 21.33 -9.38 -0.13
C MET A 233 20.70 -8.60 1.03
N VAL A 234 20.43 -7.30 0.82
CA VAL A 234 19.78 -6.42 1.80
C VAL A 234 18.52 -5.86 1.17
N ALA A 235 17.43 -5.84 1.93
CA ALA A 235 16.23 -5.11 1.55
C ALA A 235 15.73 -4.19 2.66
N TYR A 236 14.97 -3.18 2.23
CA TYR A 236 14.17 -2.34 3.10
C TYR A 236 12.73 -2.30 2.60
N THR A 237 11.79 -2.36 3.52
CA THR A 237 10.36 -2.09 3.23
C THR A 237 9.67 -1.58 4.49
N GLY A 238 8.54 -0.90 4.33
CA GLY A 238 7.81 -0.29 5.43
C GLY A 238 6.91 0.85 4.96
N SER A 239 6.56 1.74 5.88
CA SER A 239 5.60 2.81 5.60
C SER A 239 6.24 4.09 5.06
N MET A 240 7.54 4.27 5.32
CA MET A 240 8.27 5.50 5.03
C MET A 240 8.48 5.69 3.52
N ASN A 241 8.01 6.82 3.00
CA ASN A 241 8.40 7.30 1.66
C ASN A 241 9.87 7.77 1.66
N LEU A 242 10.48 7.95 0.49
CA LEU A 242 11.86 8.46 0.41
C LEU A 242 11.87 9.98 0.58
N VAL A 243 11.69 10.41 1.83
CA VAL A 243 11.55 11.81 2.24
C VAL A 243 12.29 12.03 3.55
N ASP A 244 12.84 13.22 3.75
CA ASP A 244 13.26 13.68 5.07
C ASP A 244 12.06 14.40 5.73
N PRO A 245 11.51 13.88 6.86
CA PRO A 245 10.34 14.47 7.50
C PRO A 245 10.55 15.91 7.97
N ALA A 246 11.78 16.41 8.10
CA ALA A 246 12.04 17.81 8.41
C ALA A 246 11.82 18.75 7.21
N PHE A 247 11.81 18.23 5.98
CA PHE A 247 11.66 19.00 4.74
C PHE A 247 10.37 18.68 3.98
N PHE A 248 9.62 17.67 4.43
CA PHE A 248 8.43 17.19 3.75
C PHE A 248 7.15 17.68 4.42
N LYS A 249 6.25 18.30 3.64
CA LYS A 249 4.91 18.76 4.07
C LYS A 249 4.88 19.62 5.36
N GLN A 250 5.92 20.40 5.65
CA GLN A 250 5.99 21.23 6.86
C GLN A 250 4.83 22.26 6.95
N ASP A 251 4.35 22.76 5.81
CA ASP A 251 3.25 23.74 5.76
C ASP A 251 1.84 23.13 5.86
N SER A 252 1.73 21.80 6.02
CA SER A 252 0.43 21.12 6.03
C SER A 252 -0.27 21.12 7.41
N GLY A 253 0.40 21.63 8.46
CA GLY A 253 -0.18 21.74 9.80
C GLY A 253 -0.34 20.42 10.56
N VAL A 254 0.21 19.32 10.04
CA VAL A 254 0.14 17.97 10.63
C VAL A 254 1.41 17.59 11.43
N GLY A 255 2.44 18.44 11.41
CA GLY A 255 3.75 18.11 11.97
C GLY A 255 4.57 17.21 11.04
N GLN A 256 5.61 16.59 11.58
CA GLN A 256 6.44 15.64 10.83
C GLN A 256 5.72 14.32 10.65
N TRP A 257 6.06 13.61 9.57
CA TRP A 257 5.56 12.26 9.32
C TRP A 257 6.33 11.28 10.19
N ILE A 258 5.59 10.37 10.82
CA ILE A 258 6.15 9.32 11.68
C ILE A 258 5.88 7.98 11.03
N ASP A 259 6.95 7.36 10.59
CA ASP A 259 6.97 6.13 9.80
C ASP A 259 8.01 5.16 10.35
N ILE A 260 7.91 3.91 9.92
CA ILE A 260 8.91 2.87 10.18
C ILE A 260 9.42 2.27 8.89
N MET A 261 10.61 1.72 8.95
CA MET A 261 11.19 0.85 7.94
C MET A 261 11.74 -0.41 8.60
N VAL A 262 11.66 -1.52 7.90
CA VAL A 262 12.25 -2.79 8.28
C VAL A 262 13.41 -3.03 7.35
N ARG A 263 14.62 -3.07 7.90
CA ARG A 263 15.80 -3.56 7.19
C ARG A 263 15.85 -5.08 7.36
N LEU A 264 16.00 -5.82 6.29
CA LEU A 264 16.10 -7.28 6.32
C LEU A 264 17.23 -7.82 5.45
N THR A 265 17.79 -8.94 5.89
CA THR A 265 18.74 -9.79 5.16
C THR A 265 18.24 -11.23 5.19
N GLY A 266 18.63 -12.03 4.19
CA GLY A 266 18.25 -13.43 4.07
C GLY A 266 17.39 -13.72 2.84
N PRO A 267 16.86 -14.94 2.69
CA PRO A 267 16.21 -15.41 1.47
C PRO A 267 15.01 -14.57 1.02
N THR A 268 14.30 -13.92 1.97
CA THR A 268 13.13 -13.09 1.66
C THR A 268 13.49 -11.82 0.85
N VAL A 269 14.75 -11.38 0.88
CA VAL A 269 15.24 -10.25 0.06
C VAL A 269 14.97 -10.51 -1.43
N ASN A 270 15.18 -11.73 -1.90
CA ASN A 270 14.99 -12.09 -3.31
C ASN A 270 13.52 -12.05 -3.73
N VAL A 271 12.58 -12.29 -2.80
CA VAL A 271 11.14 -12.15 -3.07
C VAL A 271 10.78 -10.67 -3.28
N LEU A 272 11.30 -9.77 -2.43
CA LEU A 272 11.14 -8.32 -2.62
C LEU A 272 11.80 -7.83 -3.91
N ALA A 273 12.96 -8.40 -4.26
CA ALA A 273 13.65 -8.13 -5.52
C ALA A 273 12.79 -8.55 -6.73
N ALA A 274 12.17 -9.73 -6.67
CA ALA A 274 11.29 -10.24 -7.71
C ALA A 274 10.02 -9.38 -7.86
N ILE A 275 9.46 -8.86 -6.77
CA ILE A 275 8.33 -7.91 -6.81
C ILE A 275 8.75 -6.60 -7.51
N HIS A 276 9.95 -6.09 -7.24
CA HIS A 276 10.46 -4.95 -8.00
C HIS A 276 10.65 -5.30 -9.50
N CYS A 277 11.25 -6.45 -9.82
CA CYS A 277 11.40 -6.90 -11.21
C CYS A 277 10.05 -7.07 -11.91
N TRP A 278 9.03 -7.53 -11.21
CA TRP A 278 7.65 -7.57 -11.69
C TRP A 278 7.18 -6.17 -12.07
N ASP A 279 7.30 -5.20 -11.17
CA ASP A 279 6.88 -3.82 -11.45
C ASP A 279 7.69 -3.18 -12.59
N TRP A 280 8.98 -3.53 -12.68
CA TRP A 280 9.86 -3.09 -13.75
C TRP A 280 9.41 -3.61 -15.10
N GLU A 281 9.14 -4.92 -15.23
CA GLU A 281 8.59 -5.50 -16.46
C GLU A 281 7.21 -4.91 -16.74
N PHE A 282 6.35 -4.75 -15.71
CA PHE A 282 5.01 -4.18 -15.88
C PHE A 282 5.05 -2.80 -16.56
N GLU A 283 5.99 -1.93 -16.20
CA GLU A 283 6.12 -0.60 -16.81
C GLU A 283 6.96 -0.60 -18.09
N THR A 284 8.13 -1.23 -18.10
CA THR A 284 9.09 -1.17 -19.22
C THR A 284 8.82 -2.22 -20.29
N GLY A 285 8.38 -3.41 -19.90
CA GLY A 285 8.31 -4.61 -20.73
C GLY A 285 9.61 -5.38 -20.79
N VAL A 286 10.64 -4.97 -20.06
CA VAL A 286 11.92 -5.68 -19.95
C VAL A 286 11.81 -6.69 -18.82
N ARG A 287 11.99 -7.98 -19.15
CA ARG A 287 11.95 -9.08 -18.20
C ARG A 287 13.31 -9.30 -17.58
N GLU A 288 13.32 -9.31 -16.26
CA GLU A 288 14.49 -9.65 -15.45
C GLU A 288 14.03 -10.44 -14.22
N PHE A 289 14.89 -11.31 -13.72
CA PHE A 289 14.68 -12.01 -12.45
C PHE A 289 15.87 -11.72 -11.52
N PRO A 290 15.63 -11.60 -10.20
CA PRO A 290 16.73 -11.56 -9.26
C PRO A 290 17.44 -12.91 -9.20
N GLN A 291 18.60 -12.94 -8.54
CA GLN A 291 19.25 -14.22 -8.25
C GLN A 291 18.33 -15.10 -7.40
N VAL A 292 18.39 -16.42 -7.61
CA VAL A 292 17.74 -17.36 -6.68
C VAL A 292 18.51 -17.30 -5.36
N PRO A 293 17.84 -17.17 -4.20
CA PRO A 293 18.51 -17.04 -2.92
C PRO A 293 19.41 -18.25 -2.62
N LEU A 294 20.51 -17.99 -1.91
CA LEU A 294 21.28 -19.05 -1.27
C LEU A 294 20.49 -19.56 -0.07
N CYS A 295 19.76 -20.65 -0.26
CA CYS A 295 18.82 -21.23 0.71
C CYS A 295 19.47 -21.87 1.95
N ARG A 296 20.74 -21.62 2.24
CA ARG A 296 21.41 -22.26 3.40
C ARG A 296 20.97 -21.59 4.68
N ILE A 297 20.19 -22.30 5.49
CA ILE A 297 19.95 -21.93 6.88
C ILE A 297 21.01 -22.63 7.72
N ASP A 298 21.82 -21.85 8.44
CA ASP A 298 22.68 -22.41 9.47
C ASP A 298 21.81 -22.99 10.58
N ASP A 299 22.09 -24.23 11.00
CA ASP A 299 21.29 -24.97 11.99
C ASP A 299 21.16 -24.26 13.36
N GLY A 300 21.98 -23.23 13.61
CA GLY A 300 21.95 -22.42 14.84
C GLY A 300 21.20 -21.09 14.75
N LEU A 301 20.69 -20.68 13.57
CA LEU A 301 19.96 -19.41 13.43
C LEU A 301 18.46 -19.59 13.72
N PRO A 302 17.82 -18.62 14.40
CA PRO A 302 16.37 -18.61 14.58
C PRO A 302 15.65 -18.70 13.23
N ARG A 303 14.74 -19.67 13.11
CA ARG A 303 13.92 -19.86 11.93
C ARG A 303 12.70 -18.94 12.07
N HIS A 304 12.88 -17.67 11.72
CA HIS A 304 11.82 -16.66 11.67
C HIS A 304 11.24 -16.59 10.25
N PRO A 305 10.16 -17.33 9.95
CA PRO A 305 9.58 -17.28 8.62
C PRO A 305 8.95 -15.90 8.38
N ILE A 306 9.17 -15.40 7.16
CA ILE A 306 8.57 -14.17 6.67
C ILE A 306 7.85 -14.49 5.37
N GLN A 307 6.57 -14.15 5.32
CA GLN A 307 5.77 -14.19 4.12
C GLN A 307 5.68 -12.78 3.53
N VAL A 308 6.03 -12.65 2.25
CA VAL A 308 5.76 -11.42 1.49
C VAL A 308 4.40 -11.54 0.83
N VAL A 309 3.54 -10.56 1.06
CA VAL A 309 2.17 -10.51 0.54
C VAL A 309 2.02 -9.27 -0.35
N PRO A 310 2.21 -9.39 -1.67
CA PRO A 310 2.05 -8.26 -2.59
C PRO A 310 0.60 -8.14 -3.10
N SER A 311 0.19 -6.93 -3.45
CA SER A 311 -1.04 -6.66 -4.22
C SER A 311 -0.72 -5.81 -5.44
N GLY A 312 -1.49 -5.95 -6.50
CA GLY A 312 -1.40 -5.08 -7.67
C GLY A 312 -1.88 -5.74 -8.96
N PRO A 313 -1.96 -4.98 -10.06
CA PRO A 313 -2.26 -5.49 -11.39
C PRO A 313 -1.42 -6.71 -11.79
N GLY A 314 -2.11 -7.77 -12.23
CA GLY A 314 -1.48 -9.04 -12.60
C GLY A 314 -1.22 -9.99 -11.44
N MET A 315 -1.44 -9.54 -10.21
CA MET A 315 -1.42 -10.37 -9.01
C MET A 315 -2.87 -10.70 -8.59
N PRO A 316 -3.09 -11.77 -7.79
CA PRO A 316 -4.41 -12.16 -7.33
C PRO A 316 -5.08 -11.06 -6.53
N GLU A 317 -6.32 -10.76 -6.89
CA GLU A 317 -7.12 -9.74 -6.21
C GLU A 317 -7.31 -10.11 -4.72
N TYR A 318 -7.30 -9.09 -3.88
CA TYR A 318 -7.60 -9.15 -2.43
C TYR A 318 -6.63 -9.98 -1.58
N LEU A 319 -5.45 -10.36 -2.07
CA LEU A 319 -4.52 -11.23 -1.32
C LEU A 319 -4.13 -10.65 0.05
N ILE A 320 -3.75 -9.37 0.12
CA ILE A 320 -3.42 -8.69 1.40
C ILE A 320 -4.63 -8.64 2.33
N SER A 321 -5.82 -8.31 1.80
CA SER A 321 -7.07 -8.28 2.59
C SER A 321 -7.39 -9.65 3.19
N GLN A 322 -7.24 -10.72 2.41
CA GLN A 322 -7.45 -12.09 2.89
C GLN A 322 -6.43 -12.49 3.95
N ALA A 323 -5.14 -12.17 3.76
CA ALA A 323 -4.10 -12.42 4.76
C ALA A 323 -4.39 -11.69 6.08
N LEU A 324 -4.82 -10.42 6.01
CA LEU A 324 -5.21 -9.63 7.18
C LEU A 324 -6.43 -10.22 7.89
N ILE A 325 -7.48 -10.60 7.15
CA ILE A 325 -8.70 -11.20 7.70
C ILE A 325 -8.38 -12.56 8.36
N LEU A 326 -7.52 -13.37 7.75
CA LEU A 326 -7.04 -14.62 8.35
C LEU A 326 -6.31 -14.35 9.67
N ALA A 327 -5.38 -13.40 9.70
CA ALA A 327 -4.66 -13.04 10.91
C ALA A 327 -5.61 -12.56 12.03
N ILE A 328 -6.60 -11.74 11.70
CA ILE A 328 -7.62 -11.26 12.66
C ILE A 328 -8.45 -12.43 13.20
N HIS A 329 -8.90 -13.35 12.34
CA HIS A 329 -9.68 -14.51 12.78
C HIS A 329 -8.88 -15.49 13.65
N GLN A 330 -7.56 -15.56 13.45
CA GLN A 330 -6.68 -16.43 14.23
C GLN A 330 -6.25 -15.81 15.58
N SER A 331 -6.54 -14.54 15.85
CA SER A 331 -6.19 -13.87 17.12
C SER A 331 -6.83 -14.54 18.34
N ASN A 332 -6.11 -14.56 19.46
CA ASN A 332 -6.49 -15.22 20.71
C ASN A 332 -6.56 -14.26 21.90
N GLU A 333 -5.76 -13.20 21.91
CA GLU A 333 -5.65 -12.28 23.05
C GLU A 333 -5.84 -10.83 22.63
N SER A 334 -5.12 -10.37 21.61
CA SER A 334 -5.15 -8.95 21.23
C SER A 334 -4.80 -8.66 19.78
N ILE A 335 -5.32 -7.54 19.28
CA ILE A 335 -5.04 -6.97 17.97
C ILE A 335 -4.71 -5.50 18.15
N ARG A 336 -3.56 -5.05 17.65
CA ARG A 336 -3.20 -3.63 17.66
C ARG A 336 -2.89 -3.12 16.27
N ILE A 337 -3.68 -2.15 15.82
CA ILE A 337 -3.63 -1.62 14.46
C ILE A 337 -3.10 -0.18 14.51
N THR A 338 -2.09 0.10 13.71
CA THR A 338 -1.63 1.47 13.44
C THR A 338 -1.79 1.74 11.96
N THR A 339 -2.49 2.83 11.62
CA THR A 339 -2.71 3.24 10.23
C THR A 339 -2.94 4.75 10.17
N PRO A 340 -2.45 5.47 9.14
CA PRO A 340 -2.83 6.87 8.96
C PRO A 340 -4.32 7.02 8.64
N TYR A 341 -4.87 6.06 7.89
CA TYR A 341 -6.19 6.11 7.30
C TYR A 341 -6.94 4.82 7.63
N PHE A 342 -8.07 4.95 8.32
CA PHE A 342 -8.94 3.82 8.68
C PHE A 342 -10.32 4.01 8.05
N VAL A 343 -10.51 3.43 6.87
CA VAL A 343 -11.76 3.40 6.09
C VAL A 343 -11.94 1.95 5.60
N PRO A 344 -12.20 1.01 6.53
CA PRO A 344 -12.11 -0.41 6.23
C PRO A 344 -13.19 -0.87 5.25
N SER A 345 -12.92 -1.96 4.55
CA SER A 345 -13.96 -2.66 3.79
C SER A 345 -14.99 -3.33 4.73
N SER A 346 -16.14 -3.70 4.20
CA SER A 346 -17.17 -4.43 4.95
C SER A 346 -16.66 -5.74 5.56
N GLU A 347 -15.80 -6.44 4.84
CA GLU A 347 -15.21 -7.72 5.26
C GLU A 347 -14.24 -7.51 6.43
N LEU A 348 -13.35 -6.52 6.33
CA LEU A 348 -12.41 -6.18 7.39
C LEU A 348 -13.13 -5.71 8.65
N LEU A 349 -14.12 -4.84 8.51
CA LEU A 349 -14.94 -4.38 9.63
C LEU A 349 -15.70 -5.52 10.30
N SER A 350 -16.25 -6.46 9.50
CA SER A 350 -16.92 -7.66 10.03
C SER A 350 -15.95 -8.58 10.77
N ALA A 351 -14.72 -8.74 10.28
CA ALA A 351 -13.70 -9.54 10.95
C ALA A 351 -13.31 -8.92 12.31
N LEU A 352 -13.11 -7.60 12.36
CA LEU A 352 -12.83 -6.88 13.61
C LEU A 352 -13.97 -6.97 14.62
N LYS A 353 -15.22 -6.79 14.17
CA LYS A 353 -16.42 -7.01 15.00
C LYS A 353 -16.45 -8.41 15.59
N THR A 354 -16.21 -9.41 14.75
CA THR A 354 -16.21 -10.82 15.17
C THR A 354 -15.13 -11.07 16.22
N ALA A 355 -13.92 -10.51 16.03
CA ALA A 355 -12.85 -10.62 17.01
C ALA A 355 -13.19 -9.91 18.34
N ALA A 356 -13.68 -8.68 18.30
CA ALA A 356 -14.09 -7.94 19.50
C ALA A 356 -15.18 -8.69 20.27
N GLN A 357 -16.20 -9.23 19.58
CA GLN A 357 -17.27 -10.03 20.18
C GLN A 357 -16.81 -11.37 20.76
N ARG A 358 -15.68 -11.92 20.29
CA ARG A 358 -15.00 -13.07 20.90
C ARG A 358 -14.28 -12.72 22.21
N GLY A 359 -14.20 -11.44 22.57
CA GLY A 359 -13.48 -10.94 23.74
C GLY A 359 -12.01 -10.58 23.47
N ILE A 360 -11.60 -10.48 22.20
CA ILE A 360 -10.25 -10.07 21.82
C ILE A 360 -10.10 -8.57 22.06
N ARG A 361 -9.03 -8.14 22.75
CA ARG A 361 -8.74 -6.71 22.96
C ARG A 361 -8.24 -6.09 21.66
N ILE A 362 -8.89 -5.03 21.19
CA ILE A 362 -8.49 -4.35 19.96
C ILE A 362 -8.18 -2.88 20.23
N ASP A 363 -6.96 -2.46 19.88
CA ASP A 363 -6.50 -1.07 19.93
C ASP A 363 -6.32 -0.55 18.49
N LEU A 364 -6.98 0.56 18.17
CA LEU A 364 -6.83 1.28 16.90
C LEU A 364 -6.10 2.62 17.14
N ILE A 365 -4.91 2.75 16.58
CA ILE A 365 -4.06 3.93 16.69
C ILE A 365 -4.03 4.66 15.35
N ILE A 366 -4.45 5.92 15.36
CA ILE A 366 -4.63 6.76 14.18
C ILE A 366 -4.15 8.18 14.46
N PRO A 367 -3.74 8.98 13.47
CA PRO A 367 -3.29 10.34 13.71
C PRO A 367 -4.46 11.26 14.10
N HIS A 368 -4.24 12.11 15.11
CA HIS A 368 -5.19 13.15 15.51
C HIS A 368 -5.37 14.21 14.40
N LYS A 369 -4.29 14.53 13.68
CA LYS A 369 -4.30 15.43 12.53
C LYS A 369 -3.97 14.66 11.25
N ASN A 370 -4.84 14.77 10.25
CA ASN A 370 -4.68 14.15 8.95
C ASN A 370 -4.40 15.21 7.88
N ASP A 371 -3.60 14.85 6.88
CA ASP A 371 -3.29 15.70 5.72
C ASP A 371 -4.41 15.66 4.65
N SER A 372 -5.40 14.78 4.82
CA SER A 372 -6.62 14.70 4.03
C SER A 372 -7.85 14.92 4.89
N THR A 373 -8.58 16.01 4.64
CA THR A 373 -9.85 16.32 5.32
C THR A 373 -10.92 15.28 5.02
N MET A 374 -10.97 14.78 3.79
CA MET A 374 -11.92 13.75 3.36
C MET A 374 -11.72 12.45 4.15
N VAL A 375 -10.47 11.99 4.27
CA VAL A 375 -10.15 10.78 5.04
C VAL A 375 -10.44 10.98 6.52
N LYS A 376 -10.11 12.15 7.08
CA LYS A 376 -10.40 12.47 8.49
C LYS A 376 -11.88 12.25 8.82
N TRP A 377 -12.79 12.79 8.01
CA TRP A 377 -14.22 12.69 8.27
C TRP A 377 -14.79 11.31 7.94
N ALA A 378 -14.31 10.67 6.88
CA ALA A 378 -14.68 9.30 6.53
C ALA A 378 -14.28 8.32 7.64
N SER A 379 -13.06 8.42 8.18
CA SER A 379 -12.60 7.53 9.25
C SER A 379 -13.44 7.68 10.53
N ARG A 380 -13.71 8.93 10.91
CA ARG A 380 -14.57 9.27 12.07
C ARG A 380 -15.99 8.72 11.96
N SER A 381 -16.50 8.46 10.76
CA SER A 381 -17.83 7.86 10.59
C SER A 381 -17.94 6.45 11.19
N PHE A 382 -16.82 5.73 11.33
CA PHE A 382 -16.79 4.39 11.91
C PHE A 382 -16.61 4.37 13.43
N TYR A 383 -16.14 5.45 14.04
CA TYR A 383 -15.75 5.45 15.47
C TYR A 383 -16.90 5.02 16.38
N GLY A 384 -18.14 5.48 16.14
CA GLY A 384 -19.28 5.09 16.98
C GLY A 384 -19.49 3.59 17.00
N GLU A 385 -19.49 2.97 15.81
CA GLU A 385 -19.67 1.53 15.70
C GLU A 385 -18.50 0.72 16.29
N LEU A 386 -17.27 1.24 16.20
CA LEU A 386 -16.08 0.61 16.79
C LEU A 386 -16.07 0.70 18.32
N LEU A 387 -16.45 1.85 18.86
CA LEU A 387 -16.55 2.09 20.30
C LEU A 387 -17.66 1.22 20.92
N ASP A 388 -18.83 1.15 20.27
CA ASP A 388 -19.98 0.35 20.74
C ASP A 388 -19.66 -1.16 20.87
N ILE A 389 -18.71 -1.67 20.08
CA ILE A 389 -18.25 -3.07 20.13
C ILE A 389 -17.00 -3.28 21.00
N GLY A 390 -16.51 -2.24 21.68
CA GLY A 390 -15.39 -2.30 22.63
C GLY A 390 -13.99 -2.17 22.02
N ILE A 391 -13.87 -1.63 20.79
CA ILE A 391 -12.56 -1.31 20.21
C ILE A 391 -12.08 0.03 20.76
N ALA A 392 -10.89 0.04 21.37
CA ALA A 392 -10.27 1.26 21.88
C ALA A 392 -9.66 2.07 20.72
N ILE A 393 -9.93 3.38 20.68
CA ILE A 393 -9.41 4.28 19.65
C ILE A 393 -8.48 5.32 20.28
N TYR A 394 -7.29 5.47 19.72
CA TYR A 394 -6.24 6.37 20.17
C TYR A 394 -5.85 7.34 19.04
N GLU A 395 -6.05 8.64 19.27
CA GLU A 395 -5.68 9.70 18.34
C GLU A 395 -4.28 10.27 18.69
N PHE A 396 -3.26 9.85 17.95
CA PHE A 396 -1.86 10.21 18.13
C PHE A 396 -1.59 11.69 17.81
N TYR A 397 -0.92 12.42 18.72
CA TYR A 397 -0.72 13.87 18.62
C TYR A 397 0.72 14.32 18.30
N GLY A 398 1.70 13.41 18.23
CA GLY A 398 3.12 13.75 18.00
C GLY A 398 3.49 14.15 16.56
N GLY A 399 2.55 14.11 15.61
CA GLY A 399 2.78 14.34 14.18
C GLY A 399 1.76 13.59 13.33
N LEU A 400 2.02 13.46 12.02
CA LEU A 400 1.22 12.57 11.17
C LEU A 400 1.76 11.15 11.32
N LEU A 401 1.10 10.36 12.16
CA LEU A 401 1.37 8.93 12.27
C LEU A 401 1.00 8.23 10.96
N HIS A 402 2.02 7.82 10.21
CA HIS A 402 1.90 7.20 8.89
C HIS A 402 2.41 5.75 8.86
N THR A 403 2.84 5.24 10.01
CA THR A 403 3.08 3.81 10.26
C THR A 403 1.86 2.96 9.85
N LYS A 404 2.13 1.82 9.20
CA LYS A 404 1.12 0.83 8.80
C LYS A 404 1.52 -0.53 9.35
N SER A 405 0.89 -0.92 10.44
CA SER A 405 1.21 -2.17 11.12
C SER A 405 0.01 -2.77 11.82
N VAL A 406 0.01 -4.09 11.93
CA VAL A 406 -0.91 -4.85 12.77
C VAL A 406 -0.09 -5.83 13.60
N VAL A 407 -0.24 -5.78 14.92
CA VAL A 407 0.32 -6.78 15.84
C VAL A 407 -0.82 -7.65 16.34
N ILE A 408 -0.62 -8.97 16.28
CA ILE A 408 -1.54 -10.00 16.74
C ILE A 408 -0.88 -10.76 17.89
N ASP A 409 -1.54 -10.79 19.04
CA ASP A 409 -1.15 -11.55 20.23
C ASP A 409 0.30 -11.30 20.71
N GLN A 410 0.92 -10.17 20.31
CA GLN A 410 2.33 -9.82 20.55
C GLN A 410 3.34 -10.87 20.02
N GLN A 411 2.91 -11.75 19.14
CA GLN A 411 3.71 -12.87 18.61
C GLN A 411 3.85 -12.83 17.09
N PHE A 412 2.84 -12.30 16.40
CA PHE A 412 2.79 -12.21 14.95
C PHE A 412 2.50 -10.77 14.52
N CYS A 413 3.10 -10.31 13.43
CA CYS A 413 2.77 -8.98 12.90
C CYS A 413 2.72 -8.89 11.37
N LEU A 414 1.94 -7.92 10.91
CA LEU A 414 1.86 -7.49 9.52
C LEU A 414 2.42 -6.06 9.47
N VAL A 415 3.44 -5.82 8.64
CA VAL A 415 4.06 -4.50 8.49
C VAL A 415 4.38 -4.23 7.03
N GLY A 416 4.11 -3.02 6.55
CA GLY A 416 4.39 -2.69 5.15
C GLY A 416 3.79 -1.37 4.69
N THR A 417 3.27 -1.38 3.46
CA THR A 417 2.88 -0.16 2.74
C THR A 417 1.38 0.09 2.69
N VAL A 418 0.59 -0.93 3.05
CA VAL A 418 -0.89 -0.93 2.97
C VAL A 418 -1.53 -0.09 4.07
N ASN A 419 -2.38 0.86 3.70
CA ASN A 419 -3.30 1.49 4.66
C ASN A 419 -4.55 0.62 4.87
N MET A 420 -5.30 0.89 5.94
CA MET A 420 -6.61 0.25 6.18
C MET A 420 -7.74 0.98 5.46
N ASP A 421 -7.56 1.24 4.16
CA ASP A 421 -8.55 1.85 3.27
C ASP A 421 -8.81 0.98 2.03
N MET A 422 -9.96 1.17 1.38
CA MET A 422 -10.38 0.30 0.28
C MET A 422 -9.44 0.43 -0.93
N ARG A 423 -8.89 1.61 -1.20
CA ARG A 423 -7.93 1.81 -2.30
C ARG A 423 -6.66 0.98 -2.10
N SER A 424 -6.10 1.00 -0.89
CA SER A 424 -4.86 0.29 -0.58
C SER A 424 -5.09 -1.22 -0.60
N LEU A 425 -6.23 -1.68 -0.07
CA LEU A 425 -6.56 -3.10 -0.02
C LEU A 425 -6.94 -3.71 -1.39
N TRP A 426 -7.53 -2.93 -2.30
CA TRP A 426 -8.13 -3.47 -3.52
C TRP A 426 -7.46 -3.01 -4.82
N LEU A 427 -6.87 -1.81 -4.83
CA LEU A 427 -6.40 -1.16 -6.06
C LEU A 427 -4.88 -1.05 -6.11
N ASN A 428 -4.29 -0.36 -5.14
CA ASN A 428 -2.90 0.04 -5.21
C ASN A 428 -1.94 -1.15 -5.26
N PHE A 429 -0.77 -0.87 -5.85
CA PHE A 429 0.36 -1.76 -5.67
C PHE A 429 0.86 -1.57 -4.24
N GLU A 430 0.74 -2.62 -3.42
CA GLU A 430 1.19 -2.63 -2.03
C GLU A 430 2.05 -3.86 -1.77
N VAL A 431 2.78 -3.84 -0.66
CA VAL A 431 3.52 -4.99 -0.14
C VAL A 431 3.43 -4.98 1.38
N THR A 432 3.14 -6.15 1.93
CA THR A 432 3.09 -6.38 3.38
C THR A 432 3.99 -7.57 3.72
N LEU A 433 4.77 -7.45 4.78
CA LEU A 433 5.46 -8.57 5.41
C LEU A 433 4.56 -9.13 6.51
N ALA A 434 4.23 -10.41 6.42
CA ALA A 434 3.71 -11.21 7.53
C ALA A 434 4.91 -11.87 8.22
N VAL A 435 5.13 -11.52 9.47
CA VAL A 435 6.35 -11.85 10.22
C VAL A 435 5.99 -12.70 11.43
N ASP A 436 6.61 -13.88 11.50
CA ASP A 436 6.53 -14.79 12.64
C ASP A 436 7.88 -14.78 13.39
N ASP A 437 8.05 -13.72 14.16
CA ASP A 437 9.23 -13.45 14.97
C ASP A 437 8.76 -12.72 16.22
N ILE A 438 8.86 -13.40 17.36
CA ILE A 438 8.39 -12.88 18.65
C ILE A 438 9.21 -11.66 19.06
N GLU A 439 10.54 -11.67 18.88
CA GLU A 439 11.40 -10.56 19.30
C GLU A 439 11.11 -9.31 18.47
N PHE A 440 11.02 -9.48 17.14
CA PHE A 440 10.66 -8.39 16.24
C PHE A 440 9.25 -7.87 16.54
N THR A 441 8.28 -8.77 16.75
CA THR A 441 6.89 -8.38 17.03
C THR A 441 6.76 -7.65 18.36
N GLN A 442 7.50 -8.05 19.40
CA GLN A 442 7.53 -7.35 20.68
C GLN A 442 8.12 -5.94 20.55
N LYS A 443 9.19 -5.76 19.77
CA LYS A 443 9.73 -4.41 19.47
C LYS A 443 8.70 -3.52 18.78
N LEU A 444 7.94 -4.08 17.84
CA LEU A 444 6.86 -3.35 17.16
C LEU A 444 5.68 -3.06 18.10
N SER A 445 5.31 -4.02 18.96
CA SER A 445 4.26 -3.85 19.98
C SER A 445 4.62 -2.71 20.94
N GLN A 446 5.86 -2.70 21.44
CA GLN A 446 6.38 -1.65 22.32
C GLN A 446 6.36 -0.28 21.65
N LEU A 447 6.73 -0.19 20.37
CA LEU A 447 6.60 1.05 19.62
C LEU A 447 5.14 1.53 19.53
N GLN A 448 4.19 0.61 19.38
CA GLN A 448 2.78 0.98 19.38
C GLN A 448 2.29 1.39 20.79
N ASP A 449 2.84 0.84 21.88
CA ASP A 449 2.57 1.34 23.23
C ASP A 449 3.05 2.79 23.39
N GLU A 450 4.24 3.13 22.89
CA GLU A 450 4.74 4.52 22.88
C GLU A 450 3.82 5.46 22.08
N TYR A 451 3.21 4.98 20.99
CA TYR A 451 2.21 5.75 20.26
C TYR A 451 0.94 5.96 21.09
N ILE A 452 0.48 4.95 21.83
CA ILE A 452 -0.69 5.05 22.71
C ILE A 452 -0.44 6.08 23.83
N GLU A 453 0.75 6.07 24.45
CA GLU A 453 1.15 7.06 25.46
C GLU A 453 1.12 8.50 24.91
N GLN A 454 1.37 8.65 23.61
CA GLN A 454 1.32 9.91 22.89
C GLN A 454 0.00 10.13 22.13
N SER A 455 -1.10 9.57 22.63
CA SER A 455 -2.42 9.67 22.02
C SER A 455 -3.48 10.20 22.98
N TYR A 456 -4.51 10.82 22.41
CA TYR A 456 -5.76 11.09 23.11
C TYR A 456 -6.67 9.86 22.97
N PRO A 457 -7.12 9.23 24.08
CA PRO A 457 -8.13 8.19 23.99
C PRO A 457 -9.46 8.81 23.58
N VAL A 458 -10.15 8.19 22.62
CA VAL A 458 -11.51 8.57 22.26
C VAL A 458 -12.47 7.85 23.20
N THR A 459 -13.17 8.60 24.06
CA THR A 459 -14.16 8.05 24.99
C THR A 459 -15.56 8.12 24.42
N ASP A 460 -16.43 7.19 24.82
CA ASP A 460 -17.84 7.17 24.44
C ASP A 460 -18.55 8.46 24.82
N GLU A 461 -18.26 9.00 26.01
CA GLU A 461 -18.84 10.25 26.49
C GLU A 461 -18.47 11.43 25.58
N ALA A 462 -17.17 11.58 25.25
CA ALA A 462 -16.72 12.63 24.35
C ALA A 462 -17.28 12.45 22.94
N TRP A 463 -17.38 11.19 22.49
CA TRP A 463 -17.94 10.88 21.18
C TRP A 463 -19.43 11.22 21.10
N GLN A 464 -20.22 10.87 22.12
CA GLN A 464 -21.65 11.19 22.18
C GLN A 464 -21.89 12.69 22.28
N ASN A 465 -21.08 13.43 23.03
CA ASN A 465 -21.23 14.89 23.21
C ASN A 465 -20.67 15.75 22.05
N ARG A 466 -20.19 15.13 20.97
CA ARG A 466 -19.64 15.86 19.83
C ARG A 466 -20.67 16.73 19.10
N PRO A 467 -20.27 17.89 18.55
CA PRO A 467 -21.18 18.81 17.86
C PRO A 467 -21.99 18.18 16.71
N HIS A 468 -23.22 18.66 16.51
CA HIS A 468 -24.10 18.15 15.43
C HIS A 468 -23.51 18.34 14.02
N TYR A 469 -22.73 19.39 13.79
CA TYR A 469 -22.08 19.60 12.50
C TYR A 469 -21.03 18.52 12.19
N ASN A 470 -20.31 18.01 13.21
CA ASN A 470 -19.38 16.88 13.03
C ASN A 470 -20.14 15.64 12.54
N ARG A 471 -21.29 15.34 13.17
CA ARG A 471 -22.14 14.21 12.79
C ARG A 471 -22.63 14.30 11.33
N LEU A 472 -22.95 15.52 10.88
CA LEU A 472 -23.34 15.76 9.49
C LEU A 472 -22.17 15.50 8.52
N LEU A 473 -20.99 16.05 8.82
CA LEU A 473 -19.79 15.86 7.99
C LEU A 473 -19.39 14.39 7.92
N GLU A 474 -19.37 13.68 9.06
CA GLU A 474 -19.11 12.23 9.14
C GLU A 474 -20.00 11.44 8.17
N ARG A 475 -21.32 11.72 8.16
CA ARG A 475 -22.29 11.04 7.28
C ARG A 475 -22.13 11.41 5.80
N ILE A 476 -21.83 12.67 5.50
CA ILE A 476 -21.59 13.11 4.12
C ILE A 476 -20.34 12.42 3.57
N PHE A 477 -19.25 12.44 4.34
CA PHE A 477 -17.98 11.87 3.90
C PHE A 477 -17.99 10.33 3.86
N TYR A 478 -18.81 9.67 4.67
CA TYR A 478 -19.06 8.21 4.55
C TYR A 478 -19.55 7.80 3.15
N LEU A 479 -20.31 8.64 2.45
CA LEU A 479 -20.77 8.36 1.08
C LEU A 479 -19.61 8.30 0.07
N PHE A 480 -18.47 8.90 0.39
CA PHE A 480 -17.27 8.89 -0.44
C PHE A 480 -16.32 7.73 -0.10
N ASN A 481 -16.66 6.86 0.85
CA ASN A 481 -15.84 5.69 1.22
C ASN A 481 -15.41 4.84 0.01
N PRO A 482 -16.26 4.54 -0.99
CA PRO A 482 -15.82 3.74 -2.14
C PRO A 482 -14.76 4.41 -3.04
N LEU A 483 -14.48 5.70 -2.82
CA LEU A 483 -13.47 6.49 -3.54
C LEU A 483 -12.16 6.64 -2.75
N LEU A 484 -12.22 6.34 -1.45
CA LEU A 484 -11.12 6.29 -0.47
C LEU A 484 -10.63 4.86 -0.31
#